data_AF-A0A565CSQ8-F1
#
_entry.id   AF-A0A565CSQ8-F1
#
_cell.length_a   1.000
_cell.length_b   1.000
_cell.length_c   1.000
_cell.angle_alpha   90.00
_cell.angle_beta   90.00
_cell.angle_gamma   90.00
#
_symmetry.space_group_name_H-M   'P 1'
#
loop_
_entity.id
_entity.type
_entity.pdbx_description
1 polymer ?
#
loop_
_entity_poly.entity_id
_entity_poly.type
_entity_poly.pdbx_seq_one_letter_code
_entity_poly.pdbx_strand_id
1 'polypeptide(L)'
;MESKLIGARFYIKLAGSLSARDEQGHGTHTASTAAGNVVQAASFYGLSQGTARGGVPSARVAAYKVCLKGYCSDADILAAFDDAIADDVDVISISISTNDVSDLLNGSIALGRFTQCLGGIITAGSAGNRGPDQGTVANVSPWMITVAASATDRRFVDRVVLGNGKALTGLSVNPVIGTKFPIVYG
;
A
#
# COMPACT_ATOMS: atom_id res chain seq x y z
N MET A 1 -5.75 -11.96 25.55
CA MET A 1 -5.63 -11.02 24.42
C MET A 1 -5.02 -11.80 23.28
N GLU A 2 -5.79 -12.08 22.23
CA GLU A 2 -5.25 -12.79 21.07
C GLU A 2 -4.35 -11.86 20.25
N SER A 3 -3.21 -12.35 19.76
CA SER A 3 -2.24 -11.53 19.03
C SER A 3 -2.82 -11.01 17.71
N LYS A 4 -2.63 -9.71 17.42
CA LYS A 4 -3.12 -9.08 16.18
C LYS A 4 -2.26 -9.45 14.97
N LEU A 5 -0.94 -9.31 15.14
CA LEU A 5 0.08 -9.74 14.20
C LEU A 5 0.53 -11.15 14.64
N ILE A 6 0.16 -12.17 13.87
CA ILE A 6 0.37 -13.58 14.23
C ILE A 6 1.52 -14.24 13.47
N GLY A 7 1.98 -13.61 12.38
CA GLY A 7 3.11 -14.05 11.59
C GLY A 7 3.91 -12.87 11.05
N ALA A 8 5.23 -13.01 10.96
CA ALA A 8 6.11 -12.01 10.41
C ALA A 8 7.34 -12.68 9.78
N ARG A 9 7.41 -12.68 8.45
CA ARG A 9 8.49 -13.25 7.64
C ARG A 9 9.12 -12.20 6.73
N PHE A 10 10.34 -12.44 6.28
CA PHE A 10 11.07 -11.55 5.36
C PHE A 10 11.98 -12.36 4.44
N TYR A 11 12.10 -11.93 3.18
CA TYR A 11 12.72 -12.71 2.11
C TYR A 11 13.96 -12.02 1.50
N ILE A 12 13.97 -10.70 1.56
CA ILE A 12 15.00 -9.75 1.09
C ILE A 12 16.35 -9.78 1.84
N LYS A 13 16.82 -10.95 2.29
CA LYS A 13 18.09 -11.09 3.02
C LYS A 13 19.28 -10.56 2.22
N LEU A 14 19.31 -10.83 0.91
CA LEU A 14 20.37 -10.38 0.00
C LEU A 14 20.39 -8.86 -0.21
N ALA A 15 19.26 -8.18 -0.02
CA ALA A 15 19.15 -6.73 -0.11
C ALA A 15 19.52 -6.01 1.20
N GLY A 16 19.88 -6.74 2.26
CA GLY A 16 20.38 -6.18 3.52
C GLY A 16 19.32 -5.98 4.61
N SER A 17 18.11 -6.51 4.46
CA SER A 17 17.15 -6.52 5.58
C SER A 17 17.30 -7.77 6.44
N LEU A 18 17.36 -7.56 7.74
CA LEU A 18 17.53 -8.61 8.75
C LEU A 18 16.25 -8.91 9.53
N SER A 19 15.11 -8.31 9.16
CA SER A 19 13.85 -8.52 9.85
C SER A 19 12.64 -8.17 8.99
N ALA A 20 11.46 -8.61 9.44
CA ALA A 20 10.17 -8.23 8.89
C ALA A 20 9.72 -6.80 9.26
N ARG A 21 10.54 -6.02 10.01
CA ARG A 21 10.21 -4.64 10.38
C ARG A 21 10.07 -3.78 9.12
N ASP A 22 8.98 -3.04 9.05
CA ASP A 22 8.78 -2.02 8.03
C ASP A 22 9.59 -0.76 8.39
N GLU A 23 10.45 -0.35 7.46
CA GLU A 23 11.33 0.82 7.59
C GLU A 23 10.92 1.97 6.66
N GLN A 24 9.94 1.74 5.80
CA GLN A 24 9.50 2.71 4.79
C GLN A 24 8.07 3.21 5.07
N GLY A 25 7.19 2.36 5.61
CA GLY A 25 5.84 2.70 6.05
C GLY A 25 4.70 2.17 5.18
N HIS A 26 4.97 1.79 3.92
CA HIS A 26 3.97 1.32 2.96
C HIS A 26 3.30 0.02 3.41
N GLY A 27 4.08 -0.93 3.97
CA GLY A 27 3.54 -2.17 4.51
C GLY A 27 2.62 -1.91 5.71
N THR A 28 3.04 -1.02 6.61
CA THR A 28 2.26 -0.62 7.79
C THR A 28 0.97 0.10 7.39
N HIS A 29 1.04 1.01 6.42
CA HIS A 29 -0.11 1.75 5.90
C HIS A 29 -1.14 0.82 5.23
N THR A 30 -0.69 -0.09 4.36
CA THR A 30 -1.57 -1.05 3.67
C THR A 30 -2.17 -2.07 4.63
N ALA A 31 -1.38 -2.65 5.53
CA ALA A 31 -1.87 -3.61 6.53
C ALA A 31 -2.90 -2.99 7.48
N SER A 32 -2.67 -1.74 7.93
CA SER A 32 -3.64 -1.03 8.77
C SER A 32 -4.92 -0.60 8.02
N THR A 33 -4.83 -0.36 6.71
CA THR A 33 -6.02 -0.10 5.87
C THR A 33 -6.88 -1.36 5.68
N ALA A 34 -6.26 -2.53 5.53
CA ALA A 34 -6.97 -3.79 5.38
C ALA A 34 -7.55 -4.30 6.71
N ALA A 35 -6.73 -4.29 7.77
CA ALA A 35 -7.07 -4.94 9.03
C ALA A 35 -6.57 -4.17 10.26
N GLY A 36 -6.33 -2.86 10.22
CA GLY A 36 -5.97 -2.08 11.41
C GLY A 36 -7.03 -2.18 12.51
N ASN A 37 -6.58 -2.33 13.77
CA ASN A 37 -7.49 -2.25 14.91
C ASN A 37 -8.04 -0.82 15.05
N VAL A 38 -9.09 -0.65 15.85
CA VAL A 38 -9.72 0.65 16.11
C VAL A 38 -8.74 1.53 16.89
N VAL A 39 -8.36 2.67 16.31
CA VAL A 39 -7.54 3.70 16.94
C VAL A 39 -8.33 4.99 16.97
N GLN A 40 -8.75 5.40 18.17
CA GLN A 40 -9.46 6.66 18.39
C GLN A 40 -8.50 7.85 18.27
N ALA A 41 -9.05 9.00 17.87
CA ALA A 41 -8.32 10.27 17.73
C ALA A 41 -7.06 10.19 16.84
N ALA A 42 -7.05 9.30 15.85
CA ALA A 42 -6.00 9.23 14.84
C ALA A 42 -6.03 10.49 13.96
N SER A 43 -4.87 11.08 13.70
CA SER A 43 -4.71 12.24 12.81
C SER A 43 -3.28 12.32 12.28
N PHE A 44 -3.08 13.07 11.20
CA PHE A 44 -1.76 13.49 10.75
C PHE A 44 -1.53 14.94 11.18
N TYR A 45 -0.90 15.14 12.34
CA TYR A 45 -0.74 16.47 12.96
C TYR A 45 -2.06 17.26 13.06
N GLY A 46 -3.16 16.59 13.45
CA GLY A 46 -4.50 17.19 13.52
C GLY A 46 -5.30 17.15 12.22
N LEU A 47 -4.66 16.88 11.07
CA LEU A 47 -5.37 16.69 9.81
C LEU A 47 -6.13 15.36 9.81
N SER A 48 -7.37 15.37 9.31
CA SER A 48 -8.24 14.18 9.24
C SER A 48 -8.42 13.50 10.59
N GLN A 49 -8.61 14.26 11.66
CA GLN A 49 -8.88 13.69 12.98
C GLN A 49 -10.15 12.83 12.96
N GLY A 50 -10.04 11.62 13.47
CA GLY A 50 -11.15 10.68 13.56
C GLY A 50 -10.75 9.34 14.18
N THR A 51 -11.54 8.32 13.90
CA THR A 51 -11.22 6.94 14.30
C THR A 51 -10.67 6.19 13.09
N ALA A 52 -9.40 5.78 13.16
CA ALA A 52 -8.78 4.96 12.13
C ALA A 52 -9.08 3.48 12.39
N ARG A 53 -9.40 2.72 11.34
CA ARG A 53 -9.59 1.26 11.37
C ARG A 53 -9.36 0.65 9.99
N GLY A 54 -9.09 -0.64 9.95
CA GLY A 54 -9.04 -1.41 8.70
C GLY A 54 -10.39 -1.98 8.29
N GLY A 55 -10.50 -2.45 7.05
CA GLY A 55 -11.67 -3.18 6.50
C GLY A 55 -12.31 -4.14 7.51
N VAL A 56 -11.48 -5.01 8.08
CA VAL A 56 -11.88 -6.00 9.09
C VAL A 56 -11.01 -5.84 10.35
N PRO A 57 -11.41 -5.02 11.34
CA PRO A 57 -10.59 -4.73 12.52
C PRO A 57 -10.27 -5.96 13.38
N SER A 58 -11.10 -6.99 13.34
CA SER A 58 -10.92 -8.26 14.06
C SER A 58 -10.02 -9.27 13.36
N ALA A 59 -9.70 -9.09 12.08
CA ALA A 59 -8.88 -10.05 11.32
C ALA A 59 -7.45 -10.16 11.87
N ARG A 60 -6.81 -11.30 11.67
CA ARG A 60 -5.38 -11.46 11.97
C ARG A 60 -4.52 -10.93 10.82
N VAL A 61 -3.29 -10.58 11.12
CA VAL A 61 -2.31 -10.16 10.11
C VAL A 61 -1.10 -11.10 10.17
N ALA A 62 -0.72 -11.64 9.02
CA ALA A 62 0.59 -12.24 8.78
C ALA A 62 1.33 -11.36 7.77
N ALA A 63 2.52 -10.88 8.14
CA ALA A 63 3.29 -9.94 7.33
C ALA A 63 4.43 -10.66 6.60
N TYR A 64 4.49 -10.53 5.28
CA TYR A 64 5.52 -11.11 4.42
C TYR A 64 6.30 -9.98 3.74
N LYS A 65 7.48 -9.64 4.27
CA LYS A 65 8.29 -8.53 3.75
C LYS A 65 9.12 -8.99 2.55
N VAL A 66 8.70 -8.55 1.37
CA VAL A 66 9.34 -8.83 0.07
C VAL A 66 9.95 -7.61 -0.59
N CYS A 67 9.79 -6.42 0.02
CA CYS A 67 10.26 -5.16 -0.52
C CYS A 67 11.24 -4.47 0.43
N LEU A 68 12.29 -3.87 -0.13
CA LEU A 68 13.21 -2.98 0.57
C LEU A 68 13.49 -1.75 -0.28
N LYS A 69 13.32 -0.54 0.29
CA LYS A 69 13.60 0.73 -0.39
C LYS A 69 12.92 0.84 -1.78
N GLY A 70 11.71 0.31 -1.91
CA GLY A 70 10.93 0.32 -3.15
C GLY A 70 11.29 -0.76 -4.17
N TYR A 71 12.32 -1.57 -3.91
CA TYR A 71 12.65 -2.73 -4.74
C TYR A 71 12.05 -4.00 -4.13
N CYS A 72 11.38 -4.80 -4.96
CA CYS A 72 10.83 -6.10 -4.58
C CYS A 72 11.23 -7.08 -5.68
N SER A 73 11.97 -8.14 -5.33
CA SER A 73 12.39 -9.11 -6.33
C SER A 73 11.29 -10.14 -6.60
N ASP A 74 11.25 -10.61 -7.84
CA ASP A 74 10.35 -11.67 -8.28
C ASP A 74 10.49 -12.95 -7.45
N ALA A 75 11.74 -13.32 -7.12
CA ALA A 75 12.04 -14.48 -6.29
C ALA A 75 11.53 -14.33 -4.85
N ASP A 76 11.68 -13.14 -4.25
CA ASP A 76 11.20 -12.87 -2.89
C ASP A 76 9.67 -12.91 -2.83
N ILE A 77 9.00 -12.39 -3.86
CA ILE A 77 7.53 -12.43 -3.97
C ILE A 77 7.03 -13.87 -4.07
N LEU A 78 7.66 -14.69 -4.93
CA LEU A 78 7.31 -16.11 -5.05
C LEU A 78 7.52 -16.87 -3.74
N ALA A 79 8.67 -16.68 -3.08
CA ALA A 79 8.95 -17.33 -1.80
C ALA A 79 7.97 -16.94 -0.69
N ALA A 80 7.54 -15.67 -0.66
CA ALA A 80 6.49 -15.22 0.26
C ALA A 80 5.13 -15.83 -0.04
N PHE A 81 4.80 -16.02 -1.32
CA PHE A 81 3.56 -16.68 -1.70
C PHE A 81 3.54 -18.15 -1.33
N ASP A 82 4.63 -18.88 -1.55
CA ASP A 82 4.75 -20.29 -1.14
C ASP A 82 4.54 -20.44 0.38
N ASP A 83 5.20 -19.60 1.18
CA ASP A 83 5.04 -19.60 2.63
C ASP A 83 3.64 -19.15 3.05
N ALA A 84 3.02 -18.16 2.39
CA ALA A 84 1.66 -17.72 2.71
C ALA A 84 0.61 -18.81 2.44
N ILE A 85 0.79 -19.57 1.36
CA ILE A 85 -0.08 -20.73 1.05
C ILE A 85 0.14 -21.83 2.09
N ALA A 86 1.40 -22.13 2.43
CA ALA A 86 1.72 -23.16 3.42
C ALA A 86 1.26 -22.78 4.85
N ASP A 87 1.26 -21.48 5.17
CA ASP A 87 0.75 -20.92 6.42
C ASP A 87 -0.80 -20.84 6.43
N ASP A 88 -1.49 -21.24 5.35
CA ASP A 88 -2.95 -21.32 5.20
C ASP A 88 -3.68 -19.99 5.44
N VAL A 89 -3.19 -18.90 4.81
CA VAL A 89 -3.84 -17.59 4.92
C VAL A 89 -5.16 -17.55 4.14
N ASP A 90 -6.18 -16.86 4.68
CA ASP A 90 -7.49 -16.78 4.00
C ASP A 90 -7.51 -15.86 2.76
N VAL A 91 -6.77 -14.74 2.84
CA VAL A 91 -6.76 -13.67 1.83
C VAL A 91 -5.39 -13.04 1.76
N ILE A 92 -4.92 -12.73 0.55
CA ILE A 92 -3.67 -11.99 0.34
C ILE A 92 -3.96 -10.60 -0.25
N SER A 93 -3.43 -9.57 0.41
CA SER A 93 -3.45 -8.20 -0.07
C SER A 93 -2.04 -7.78 -0.50
N ILE A 94 -1.84 -7.57 -1.81
CA ILE A 94 -0.54 -7.23 -2.41
C ILE A 94 -0.59 -5.91 -3.17
N SER A 95 -0.16 -4.83 -2.51
CA SER A 95 -0.03 -3.50 -3.13
C SER A 95 1.32 -3.34 -3.83
N ILE A 96 1.66 -4.31 -4.69
CA ILE A 96 2.87 -4.34 -5.51
C ILE A 96 2.45 -4.64 -6.95
N SER A 97 3.04 -3.93 -7.89
CA SER A 97 2.85 -4.17 -9.32
C SER A 97 4.19 -4.05 -10.04
N THR A 98 4.34 -4.79 -11.13
CA THR A 98 5.47 -4.59 -12.03
C THR A 98 5.35 -3.24 -12.74
N ASN A 99 6.49 -2.82 -13.26
CA ASN A 99 6.61 -1.64 -14.08
C ASN A 99 5.96 -1.87 -15.45
N ASP A 100 6.24 -2.98 -16.10
CA ASP A 100 5.68 -3.29 -17.41
C ASP A 100 4.64 -4.41 -17.31
N VAL A 101 3.72 -4.47 -18.28
CA VAL A 101 2.81 -5.61 -18.44
C VAL A 101 3.66 -6.81 -18.78
N SER A 102 3.95 -7.64 -17.78
CA SER A 102 4.64 -8.90 -18.01
C SER A 102 3.65 -9.89 -18.62
N ASP A 103 4.12 -10.70 -19.57
CA ASP A 103 3.38 -11.83 -20.10
C ASP A 103 2.85 -12.68 -18.93
N LEU A 104 1.63 -13.21 -19.04
CA LEU A 104 0.96 -13.97 -17.97
C LEU A 104 1.78 -15.16 -17.45
N LEU A 105 2.73 -15.65 -18.25
CA LEU A 105 3.62 -16.77 -17.93
C LEU A 105 5.01 -16.33 -17.44
N ASN A 106 5.42 -15.09 -17.69
CA ASN A 106 6.77 -14.59 -17.40
C ASN A 106 6.81 -13.67 -16.17
N GLY A 107 5.68 -13.14 -15.72
CA GLY A 107 5.61 -12.37 -14.48
C GLY A 107 5.59 -13.28 -13.25
N SER A 108 6.59 -13.17 -12.37
CA SER A 108 6.63 -13.87 -11.06
C SER A 108 5.35 -13.66 -10.25
N ILE A 109 4.81 -12.44 -10.32
CA ILE A 109 3.57 -12.04 -9.70
C ILE A 109 2.40 -12.82 -10.30
N ALA A 110 2.37 -13.04 -11.62
CA ALA A 110 1.32 -13.82 -12.27
C ALA A 110 1.44 -15.31 -11.94
N LEU A 111 2.65 -15.86 -11.88
CA LEU A 111 2.92 -17.27 -11.57
C LEU A 111 2.59 -17.62 -10.11
N GLY A 112 3.04 -16.82 -9.14
CA GLY A 112 2.69 -17.02 -7.72
C GLY A 112 1.20 -16.89 -7.44
N ARG A 113 0.46 -16.18 -8.30
CA ARG A 113 -1.01 -16.11 -8.24
C ARG A 113 -1.69 -17.33 -8.88
N PHE A 114 -1.09 -17.93 -9.90
CA PHE A 114 -1.65 -19.11 -10.57
C PHE A 114 -1.68 -20.31 -9.61
N THR A 115 -0.62 -20.50 -8.81
CA THR A 115 -0.57 -21.54 -7.78
C THR A 115 -1.63 -21.33 -6.68
N GLN A 116 -1.91 -20.08 -6.30
CA GLN A 116 -2.95 -19.73 -5.33
C GLN A 116 -4.37 -20.04 -5.78
N CYS A 117 -4.65 -19.89 -7.07
CA CYS A 117 -5.96 -20.16 -7.62
C CYS A 117 -6.33 -21.65 -7.49
N LEU A 118 -5.33 -22.53 -7.38
CA LEU A 118 -5.52 -23.96 -7.11
C LEU A 118 -5.71 -24.27 -5.60
N GLY A 119 -5.36 -23.33 -4.72
CA GLY A 119 -5.46 -23.47 -3.25
C GLY A 119 -6.62 -22.71 -2.60
N GLY A 120 -7.46 -22.01 -3.37
CA GLY A 120 -8.68 -21.35 -2.86
C GLY A 120 -8.48 -20.01 -2.15
N ILE A 121 -7.25 -19.48 -2.10
CA ILE A 121 -6.92 -18.19 -1.45
C ILE A 121 -7.18 -17.04 -2.43
N ILE A 122 -7.95 -16.04 -2.00
CA ILE A 122 -8.24 -14.85 -2.82
C ILE A 122 -7.11 -13.84 -2.72
N THR A 123 -6.64 -13.34 -3.86
CA THR A 123 -5.57 -12.33 -3.92
C THR A 123 -6.08 -11.03 -4.53
N ALA A 124 -5.96 -9.94 -3.77
CA ALA A 124 -6.27 -8.58 -4.21
C ALA A 124 -4.98 -7.79 -4.46
N GLY A 125 -4.86 -7.19 -5.65
CA GLY A 125 -3.66 -6.44 -6.05
C GLY A 125 -3.97 -5.10 -6.71
N SER A 126 -3.07 -4.14 -6.60
CA SER A 126 -3.23 -2.81 -7.20
C SER A 126 -3.09 -2.86 -8.73
N ALA A 127 -3.90 -2.10 -9.46
CA ALA A 127 -3.76 -1.97 -10.93
C ALA A 127 -2.41 -1.36 -11.36
N GLY A 128 -1.76 -0.61 -10.47
CA GLY A 128 -0.54 0.15 -10.75
C GLY A 128 -0.83 1.65 -10.92
N ASN A 129 0.24 2.46 -10.89
CA ASN A 129 0.15 3.93 -10.87
C ASN A 129 0.65 4.59 -12.17
N ARG A 130 0.65 3.85 -13.29
CA ARG A 130 1.19 4.28 -14.60
C ARG A 130 0.18 4.88 -15.56
N GLY A 131 -1.08 5.02 -15.14
CA GLY A 131 -2.09 5.69 -15.94
C GLY A 131 -1.71 7.15 -16.28
N PRO A 132 -2.50 7.82 -17.13
CA PRO A 132 -3.87 7.45 -17.54
C PRO A 132 -3.99 6.75 -18.90
N ASP A 133 -2.87 6.49 -19.58
CA ASP A 133 -2.89 5.92 -20.93
C ASP A 133 -3.46 4.49 -20.97
N GLN A 134 -3.94 4.08 -22.15
CA GLN A 134 -4.48 2.72 -22.33
C GLN A 134 -3.37 1.66 -22.15
N GLY A 135 -3.71 0.51 -21.57
CA GLY A 135 -2.79 -0.61 -21.43
C GLY A 135 -1.75 -0.49 -20.30
N THR A 136 -1.92 0.45 -19.37
CA THR A 136 -0.96 0.67 -18.26
C THR A 136 -1.25 -0.15 -16.99
N VAL A 137 -2.27 -1.03 -17.01
CA VAL A 137 -2.59 -1.91 -15.88
C VAL A 137 -1.55 -3.03 -15.81
N ALA A 138 -0.84 -3.14 -14.69
CA ALA A 138 0.26 -4.09 -14.53
C ALA A 138 -0.19 -5.46 -13.99
N ASN A 139 -1.25 -5.49 -13.19
CA ASN A 139 -1.80 -6.73 -12.62
C ASN A 139 -3.01 -7.19 -13.43
N VAL A 140 -2.79 -8.07 -14.42
CA VAL A 140 -3.82 -8.47 -15.41
C VAL A 140 -4.26 -9.94 -15.33
N SER A 141 -3.79 -10.67 -14.31
CA SER A 141 -4.13 -12.09 -14.12
C SER A 141 -5.64 -12.28 -13.89
N PRO A 142 -6.33 -13.15 -14.66
CA PRO A 142 -7.78 -13.37 -14.51
C PRO A 142 -8.24 -13.86 -13.14
N TRP A 143 -7.34 -14.51 -12.39
CA TRP A 143 -7.58 -15.08 -11.07
C TRP A 143 -7.30 -14.11 -9.91
N MET A 144 -7.08 -12.82 -10.20
CA MET A 144 -6.86 -11.78 -9.21
C MET A 144 -8.00 -10.76 -9.21
N ILE A 145 -8.31 -10.23 -8.03
CA ILE A 145 -9.06 -8.98 -7.91
C ILE A 145 -8.07 -7.82 -8.12
N THR A 146 -8.09 -7.24 -9.32
CA THR A 146 -7.30 -6.05 -9.65
C THR A 146 -8.05 -4.77 -9.28
N VAL A 147 -7.44 -3.93 -8.44
CA VAL A 147 -8.08 -2.76 -7.83
C VAL A 147 -7.50 -1.46 -8.38
N ALA A 148 -8.36 -0.62 -8.97
CA ALA A 148 -8.04 0.76 -9.36
C ALA A 148 -8.19 1.74 -8.20
N ALA A 149 -7.68 2.96 -8.34
CA ALA A 149 -7.80 4.02 -7.34
C ALA A 149 -8.77 5.12 -7.80
N SER A 150 -9.59 5.61 -6.87
CA SER A 150 -10.50 6.74 -7.08
C SER A 150 -10.47 7.69 -5.88
N ALA A 151 -10.93 8.92 -6.07
CA ALA A 151 -11.05 9.90 -4.99
C ALA A 151 -12.27 9.60 -4.09
N THR A 152 -12.17 9.96 -2.82
CA THR A 152 -13.31 10.08 -1.90
C THR A 152 -13.95 11.48 -2.00
N ASP A 153 -15.02 11.70 -1.24
CA ASP A 153 -15.65 13.01 -1.05
C ASP A 153 -14.76 14.01 -0.29
N ARG A 154 -13.92 13.52 0.63
CA ARG A 154 -12.98 14.33 1.40
C ARG A 154 -11.78 14.79 0.57
N ARG A 155 -11.42 16.07 0.69
CA ARG A 155 -10.23 16.67 0.08
C ARG A 155 -9.44 17.48 1.11
N PHE A 156 -8.12 17.43 1.04
CA PHE A 156 -7.25 18.35 1.75
C PHE A 156 -7.00 19.57 0.87
N VAL A 157 -7.32 20.74 1.41
CA VAL A 157 -7.18 22.03 0.73
C VAL A 157 -6.34 22.95 1.60
N ASP A 158 -5.48 23.73 0.97
CA ASP A 158 -4.63 24.71 1.64
C ASP A 158 -4.85 26.08 1.03
N ARG A 159 -5.00 27.07 1.90
CA ARG A 159 -5.26 28.45 1.49
C ARG A 159 -3.98 29.27 1.58
N VAL A 160 -3.50 29.73 0.44
CA VAL A 160 -2.36 30.65 0.33
C VAL A 160 -2.88 32.08 0.26
N VAL A 161 -2.48 32.92 1.21
CA VAL A 161 -2.85 34.35 1.22
C VAL A 161 -1.63 35.17 0.78
N LEU A 162 -1.77 35.86 -0.35
CA LEU A 162 -0.73 36.71 -0.92
C LEU A 162 -0.62 38.04 -0.16
N GLY A 163 0.50 38.74 -0.34
CA GLY A 163 0.75 40.05 0.30
C GLY A 163 -0.29 41.12 -0.05
N ASN A 164 -0.97 41.01 -1.20
CA ASN A 164 -2.07 41.88 -1.61
C ASN A 164 -3.44 41.44 -1.08
N GLY A 165 -3.50 40.46 -0.17
CA GLY A 165 -4.75 39.94 0.42
C GLY A 165 -5.50 38.91 -0.43
N LYS A 166 -5.07 38.65 -1.68
CA LYS A 166 -5.70 37.62 -2.52
C LYS A 166 -5.47 36.24 -1.91
N ALA A 167 -6.56 35.48 -1.72
CA ALA A 167 -6.52 34.11 -1.25
C ALA A 167 -6.65 33.13 -2.43
N LEU A 168 -5.72 32.18 -2.53
CA LEU A 168 -5.73 31.07 -3.49
C LEU A 168 -5.97 29.77 -2.72
N THR A 169 -6.79 28.88 -3.27
CA THR A 169 -7.02 27.55 -2.69
C THR A 169 -6.31 26.51 -3.55
N GLY A 170 -5.31 25.85 -2.96
CA GLY A 170 -4.57 24.75 -3.56
C GLY A 170 -4.90 23.41 -2.90
N LEU A 171 -4.31 22.34 -3.44
CA LEU A 171 -4.38 20.99 -2.88
C LEU A 171 -3.01 20.65 -2.30
N SER A 172 -2.93 20.48 -0.99
CA SER A 172 -1.76 19.94 -0.32
C SER A 172 -2.16 19.32 1.03
N VAL A 173 -1.22 18.58 1.62
CA VAL A 173 -1.34 18.04 2.98
C VAL A 173 -0.34 18.79 3.85
N ASN A 174 -0.72 20.00 4.28
CA ASN A 174 0.16 20.86 5.07
C ASN A 174 -0.24 20.87 6.56
N PRO A 175 0.56 20.27 7.46
CA PRO A 175 0.31 20.32 8.89
C PRO A 175 0.84 21.61 9.56
N VAL A 176 1.50 22.49 8.80
CA VAL A 176 2.22 23.65 9.34
C VAL A 176 1.30 24.86 9.48
N ILE A 177 1.41 25.56 10.61
CA ILE A 177 0.70 26.82 10.85
C ILE A 177 1.29 27.91 9.94
N GLY A 178 0.40 28.61 9.23
CA GLY A 178 0.80 29.62 8.24
C GLY A 178 1.63 30.76 8.85
N THR A 179 2.79 31.02 8.27
CA THR A 179 3.66 32.15 8.56
C THR A 179 3.91 32.95 7.27
N LYS A 180 4.26 34.23 7.41
CA LYS A 180 4.51 35.10 6.25
C LYS A 180 5.96 34.98 5.81
N PHE A 181 6.17 34.72 4.52
CA PHE A 181 7.48 34.72 3.88
C PHE A 181 7.45 35.59 2.62
N PRO A 182 8.60 36.19 2.22
CA PRO A 182 8.73 36.82 0.90
C PRO A 182 8.48 35.80 -0.22
N ILE A 183 7.76 36.22 -1.27
CA ILE A 183 7.63 35.45 -2.50
C ILE A 183 8.69 35.97 -3.47
N VAL A 184 9.50 35.06 -4.01
CA VAL A 184 10.51 35.36 -5.05
C VAL A 184 10.12 34.59 -6.31
N TYR A 185 10.16 35.27 -7.45
CA TYR A 185 10.03 34.68 -8.78
C TYR A 185 11.34 34.97 -9.52
N GLY A 186 12.00 33.91 -10.00
CA GLY A 186 13.28 33.98 -10.72
C GLY A 186 13.14 33.47 -12.15
#